data_AF-A0A4R4VYX5-F1
#
_entry.id   AF-A0A4R4VYX5-F1
#
_cell.length_a   1.000
_cell.length_b   1.000
_cell.length_c   1.000
_cell.angle_alpha   90.00
_cell.angle_beta   90.00
_cell.angle_gamma   90.00
#
_symmetry.space_group_name_H-M   'P 1'
#
loop_
_entity.id
_entity.type
_entity.pdbx_description
1 polymer ?
#
loop_
_entity_poly.entity_id
_entity_poly.type
_entity_poly.pdbx_seq_one_letter_code
_entity_poly.pdbx_strand_id
1 'polypeptide(L)'
;MDLGIRHDVRTDLTQLIDLASLLVWSDDDNKCGVRHHTEDQKKVLDAAEERLALHGLGQQIAGAGEWLEEPIVNSDAFADAMDLPLIAFNVAAGCSEPVRSVLGEIIARESVVGLWNEHTSTSPLQVFDAWAEQVRAVSIRLAGAFRHRYNTSAKPWSP
;
A
#
# COMPACT_ATOMS: atom_id res chain seq x y z
N MET A 1 7.58 -15.90 -22.23
CA MET A 1 7.94 -14.94 -21.17
C MET A 1 7.84 -15.66 -19.84
N ASP A 2 8.86 -15.49 -19.00
CA ASP A 2 9.15 -16.26 -17.78
C ASP A 2 7.98 -16.36 -16.79
N LEU A 3 7.58 -17.59 -16.48
CA LEU A 3 6.67 -17.88 -15.36
C LEU A 3 7.24 -17.38 -14.02
N GLY A 4 8.58 -17.30 -13.89
CA GLY A 4 9.26 -16.77 -12.71
C GLY A 4 9.00 -15.28 -12.47
N ILE A 5 9.11 -14.44 -13.52
CA ILE A 5 8.86 -12.99 -13.40
C ILE A 5 7.41 -12.71 -12.97
N ARG A 6 6.43 -13.49 -13.46
CA ARG A 6 5.03 -13.37 -13.02
C ARG A 6 4.82 -13.80 -11.57
N HIS A 7 5.54 -14.81 -11.10
CA HIS A 7 5.45 -15.23 -9.70
C HIS A 7 6.00 -14.15 -8.77
N ASP A 8 7.16 -13.59 -9.09
CA ASP A 8 7.81 -12.57 -8.25
C ASP A 8 6.96 -11.28 -8.16
N VAL A 9 6.35 -10.85 -9.27
CA VAL A 9 5.43 -9.70 -9.28
C VAL A 9 4.21 -9.95 -8.41
N ARG A 10 3.62 -11.15 -8.45
CA ARG A 10 2.46 -11.48 -7.62
C ARG A 10 2.83 -11.50 -6.14
N THR A 11 3.95 -12.12 -5.79
CA THR A 11 4.44 -12.14 -4.41
C THR A 11 4.72 -10.74 -3.87
N ASP A 12 5.45 -9.92 -4.62
CA ASP A 12 5.74 -8.54 -4.23
C ASP A 12 4.46 -7.70 -4.15
N LEU A 13 3.50 -7.88 -5.06
CA LEU A 13 2.23 -7.14 -5.03
C LEU A 13 1.36 -7.56 -3.85
N THR A 14 1.27 -8.86 -3.53
CA THR A 14 0.61 -9.34 -2.30
C THR A 14 1.26 -8.71 -1.07
N GLN A 15 2.59 -8.72 -0.98
CA GLN A 15 3.30 -8.10 0.14
C GLN A 15 2.99 -6.59 0.25
N LEU A 16 2.92 -5.88 -0.87
CA LEU A 16 2.58 -4.47 -0.88
C LEU A 16 1.14 -4.21 -0.42
N ILE A 17 0.19 -5.04 -0.86
CA ILE A 17 -1.21 -4.97 -0.44
C ILE A 17 -1.33 -5.23 1.07
N ASP A 18 -0.64 -6.24 1.60
CA ASP A 18 -0.64 -6.55 3.03
C ASP A 18 -0.10 -5.36 3.85
N LEU A 19 1.01 -4.77 3.43
CA LEU A 19 1.60 -3.60 4.08
C LEU A 19 0.68 -2.38 4.01
N ALA A 20 0.04 -2.14 2.85
CA ALA A 20 -0.86 -1.00 2.67
C ALA A 20 -2.17 -1.18 3.47
N SER A 21 -2.66 -2.43 3.57
CA SER A 21 -3.88 -2.78 4.32
C SER A 21 -3.76 -2.57 5.83
N LEU A 22 -2.54 -2.37 6.36
CA LEU A 22 -2.33 -1.93 7.74
C LEU A 22 -2.78 -0.48 7.97
N LEU A 23 -2.79 0.36 6.94
CA LEU A 23 -3.12 1.77 7.04
C LEU A 23 -4.50 2.11 6.50
N VAL A 24 -4.97 1.36 5.51
CA VAL A 24 -6.20 1.66 4.77
C VAL A 24 -7.05 0.41 4.62
N TRP A 25 -8.33 0.61 4.36
CA TRP A 25 -9.26 -0.45 3.98
C TRP A 25 -9.99 -0.04 2.71
N SER A 26 -10.40 -1.04 1.93
CA SER A 26 -11.36 -0.90 0.84
C SER A 26 -12.39 -2.02 0.93
N ASP A 27 -13.64 -1.74 0.58
CA ASP A 27 -14.70 -2.74 0.45
C ASP A 27 -15.07 -3.01 -1.01
N ASP A 28 -15.96 -3.99 -1.22
CA ASP A 28 -16.44 -4.42 -2.54
C ASP A 28 -17.26 -3.33 -3.27
N ASP A 29 -17.72 -2.29 -2.55
CA ASP A 29 -18.43 -1.13 -3.10
C ASP A 29 -17.46 -0.01 -3.51
N ASN A 30 -16.14 -0.27 -3.55
CA ASN A 30 -15.08 0.72 -3.76
C ASN A 30 -15.08 1.87 -2.74
N LYS A 31 -15.68 1.67 -1.56
CA LYS A 31 -15.51 2.59 -0.45
C LYS A 31 -14.19 2.27 0.19
N CYS A 32 -13.40 3.31 0.42
CA CYS A 32 -12.12 3.17 1.10
C CYS A 32 -11.98 4.20 2.21
N GLY A 33 -11.07 3.93 3.12
CA GLY A 33 -10.77 4.81 4.23
C GLY A 33 -9.44 4.51 4.88
N VAL A 34 -8.98 5.47 5.68
CA VAL A 34 -7.84 5.25 6.57
C VAL A 34 -8.33 4.45 7.77
N ARG A 35 -7.59 3.42 8.16
CA ARG A 35 -7.78 2.74 9.44
C ARG A 35 -7.46 3.73 10.54
N HIS A 36 -8.44 4.07 11.36
CA HIS A 36 -8.27 5.00 12.46
C HIS A 36 -9.19 4.62 13.61
N HIS A 37 -8.75 4.84 14.85
CA HIS A 37 -9.64 4.86 16.00
C HIS A 37 -10.06 6.30 16.33
N THR A 38 -11.11 6.43 17.14
CA THR A 38 -11.79 7.69 17.46
C THR A 38 -10.85 8.78 18.02
N GLU A 39 -9.73 8.40 18.63
CA GLU A 39 -8.71 9.34 19.14
C GLU A 39 -7.65 9.75 18.10
N ASP A 40 -7.41 8.93 17.08
CA ASP A 40 -6.42 9.19 16.01
C ASP A 40 -6.95 10.16 14.96
N GLN A 41 -8.28 10.18 14.78
CA GLN A 41 -8.97 11.01 13.80
C GLN A 41 -8.56 12.49 13.89
N LYS A 42 -8.42 13.03 15.10
CA LYS A 42 -8.04 14.45 15.27
C LYS A 42 -6.63 14.79 14.80
N LYS A 43 -5.70 13.83 14.74
CA LYS A 43 -4.30 14.08 14.37
C LYS A 43 -3.99 13.77 12.91
N VAL A 44 -4.71 12.81 12.29
CA VAL A 44 -4.59 12.50 10.85
C VAL A 44 -5.38 13.49 9.99
N LEU A 45 -6.50 14.04 10.49
CA LEU A 45 -7.45 14.80 9.66
C LEU A 45 -7.04 16.25 9.35
N ASP A 46 -6.01 16.80 10.00
CA ASP A 46 -5.56 18.19 9.74
C ASP A 46 -4.55 18.30 8.58
N ALA A 47 -4.05 17.17 8.06
CA ALA A 47 -3.06 17.10 7.00
C ALA A 47 -3.71 16.69 5.66
N ALA A 48 -4.23 17.69 4.92
CA ALA A 48 -5.04 17.46 3.73
C ALA A 48 -4.33 16.69 2.60
N GLU A 49 -3.03 16.93 2.40
CA GLU A 49 -2.23 16.26 1.36
C GLU A 49 -1.99 14.78 1.69
N GLU A 50 -1.58 14.47 2.92
CA GLU A 50 -1.37 13.09 3.37
C GLU A 50 -2.67 12.28 3.38
N ARG A 51 -3.80 12.93 3.69
CA ARG A 51 -5.13 12.29 3.60
C ARG A 51 -5.48 11.89 2.17
N LEU A 52 -5.18 12.73 1.19
CA LEU A 52 -5.39 12.40 -0.23
C LEU A 52 -4.50 11.24 -0.67
N ALA A 53 -3.24 11.21 -0.23
CA ALA A 53 -2.32 10.11 -0.54
C ALA A 53 -2.81 8.78 0.07
N LEU A 54 -3.28 8.78 1.32
CA LEU A 54 -3.86 7.60 1.96
C LEU A 54 -5.18 7.16 1.31
N HIS A 55 -6.03 8.10 0.91
CA HIS A 55 -7.24 7.77 0.16
C HIS A 55 -6.92 7.14 -1.19
N GLY A 56 -5.98 7.72 -1.94
CA GLY A 56 -5.49 7.14 -3.19
C GLY A 56 -4.93 5.73 -2.97
N LEU A 57 -4.19 5.51 -1.88
CA LEU A 57 -3.70 4.18 -1.51
C LEU A 57 -4.85 3.19 -1.30
N GLY A 58 -5.91 3.59 -0.58
CA GLY A 58 -7.10 2.76 -0.35
C GLY A 58 -7.83 2.39 -1.64
N GLN A 59 -7.99 3.34 -2.57
CA GLN A 59 -8.65 3.08 -3.86
C GLN A 59 -7.93 2.02 -4.69
N GLN A 60 -6.60 2.04 -4.71
CA GLN A 60 -5.81 1.14 -5.55
C GLN A 60 -5.71 -0.29 -5.00
N ILE A 61 -5.91 -0.50 -3.69
CA ILE A 61 -5.77 -1.83 -3.08
C ILE A 61 -6.83 -2.80 -3.59
N ALA A 62 -8.09 -2.38 -3.73
CA ALA A 62 -9.16 -3.26 -4.20
C ALA A 62 -8.89 -3.76 -5.63
N GLY A 63 -8.60 -2.85 -6.56
CA GLY A 63 -8.26 -3.23 -7.94
C GLY A 63 -6.97 -4.04 -8.05
N ALA A 64 -5.95 -3.71 -7.24
CA ALA A 64 -4.74 -4.51 -7.19
C ALA A 64 -4.99 -5.94 -6.66
N GLY A 65 -5.88 -6.09 -5.67
CA GLY A 65 -6.34 -7.38 -5.16
C GLY A 65 -7.13 -8.17 -6.20
N GLU A 66 -8.09 -7.53 -6.88
CA GLU A 66 -8.84 -8.13 -7.99
C GLU A 66 -7.91 -8.63 -9.09
N TRP A 67 -6.87 -7.87 -9.43
CA TRP A 67 -5.88 -8.30 -10.42
C TRP A 67 -5.06 -9.51 -9.95
N LEU A 68 -4.79 -9.65 -8.65
CA LEU A 68 -4.17 -10.88 -8.14
C LEU A 68 -5.09 -12.09 -8.30
N GLU A 69 -6.39 -11.95 -8.11
CA GLU A 69 -7.34 -13.05 -8.23
C GLU A 69 -7.61 -13.42 -9.71
N GLU A 70 -7.87 -12.42 -10.55
CA GLU A 70 -8.28 -12.60 -11.95
C GLU A 70 -7.47 -11.72 -12.95
N PRO A 71 -6.14 -11.96 -13.09
CA PRO A 71 -5.21 -11.05 -13.79
C PRO A 71 -5.44 -10.83 -15.29
N ILE A 72 -6.41 -11.53 -15.90
CA ILE A 72 -6.59 -11.60 -17.36
C ILE A 72 -7.83 -10.81 -17.81
N VAL A 73 -8.71 -10.39 -16.90
CA VAL A 73 -10.09 -10.01 -17.25
C VAL A 73 -10.36 -8.50 -17.18
N ASN A 74 -9.65 -7.75 -16.34
CA ASN A 74 -9.98 -6.35 -16.06
C ASN A 74 -8.79 -5.40 -16.27
N SER A 75 -8.93 -4.43 -17.19
CA SER A 75 -7.91 -3.41 -17.47
C SER A 75 -7.71 -2.42 -16.35
N ASP A 76 -8.77 -2.15 -15.58
CA ASP A 76 -8.77 -1.16 -14.51
C ASP A 76 -8.08 -1.74 -13.28
N ALA A 77 -8.40 -2.98 -12.90
CA ALA A 77 -7.68 -3.73 -11.87
C ALA A 77 -6.17 -3.83 -12.16
N PHE A 78 -5.78 -4.02 -13.43
CA PHE A 78 -4.38 -4.01 -13.81
C PHE A 78 -3.74 -2.62 -13.71
N ALA A 79 -4.45 -1.55 -14.10
CA ALA A 79 -3.98 -0.18 -13.91
C ALA A 79 -3.73 0.09 -12.41
N ASP A 80 -4.64 -0.37 -11.56
CA ASP A 80 -4.56 -0.19 -10.13
C ASP A 80 -3.37 -0.94 -9.51
N ALA A 81 -3.14 -2.18 -9.93
CA ALA A 81 -1.94 -2.96 -9.58
C ALA A 81 -0.63 -2.27 -9.99
N MET A 82 -0.63 -1.55 -11.11
CA MET A 82 0.53 -0.80 -11.59
C MET A 82 0.73 0.55 -10.88
N ASP A 83 -0.34 1.18 -10.40
CA ASP A 83 -0.31 2.47 -9.70
C ASP A 83 0.04 2.33 -8.21
N LEU A 84 -0.40 1.24 -7.60
CA LEU A 84 -0.20 0.98 -6.17
C LEU A 84 1.26 1.16 -5.71
N PRO A 85 2.31 0.67 -6.41
CA PRO A 85 3.70 0.85 -6.00
C PRO A 85 4.11 2.31 -5.83
N LEU A 86 3.71 3.18 -6.77
CA LEU A 86 4.09 4.59 -6.76
C LEU A 86 3.37 5.35 -5.64
N ILE A 87 2.08 5.09 -5.46
CA ILE A 87 1.29 5.73 -4.41
C ILE A 87 1.79 5.30 -3.03
N ALA A 88 2.03 4.00 -2.83
CA ALA A 88 2.57 3.47 -1.58
C ALA A 88 3.95 4.06 -1.26
N PHE A 89 4.82 4.20 -2.28
CA PHE A 89 6.12 4.85 -2.13
C PHE A 89 5.98 6.31 -1.67
N ASN A 90 5.05 7.07 -2.25
CA ASN A 90 4.83 8.46 -1.89
C ASN A 90 4.32 8.60 -0.44
N VAL A 91 3.44 7.71 0.03
CA VAL A 91 3.03 7.67 1.44
C VAL A 91 4.22 7.36 2.34
N ALA A 92 5.05 6.37 1.98
CA ALA A 92 6.22 5.99 2.75
C ALA A 92 7.32 7.07 2.80
N ALA A 93 7.40 7.95 1.82
CA ALA A 93 8.43 8.99 1.72
C ALA A 93 7.95 10.41 2.12
N GLY A 94 6.65 10.69 2.01
CA GLY A 94 6.12 12.05 1.99
C GLY A 94 5.41 12.52 3.26
N CYS A 95 5.18 11.65 4.24
CA CYS A 95 4.44 12.03 5.45
C CYS A 95 5.27 12.89 6.41
N SER A 96 4.65 13.95 6.94
CA SER A 96 5.19 14.75 8.04
C SER A 96 5.36 13.93 9.33
N GLU A 97 6.27 14.33 10.22
CA GLU A 97 6.54 13.62 11.47
C GLU A 97 5.29 13.39 12.36
N PRO A 98 4.38 14.37 12.56
CA PRO A 98 3.16 14.13 13.33
C PRO A 98 2.28 13.04 12.70
N VAL A 99 2.15 13.05 11.38
CA VAL A 99 1.39 12.03 10.64
C VAL A 99 2.09 10.66 10.75
N ARG A 100 3.41 10.60 10.57
CA ARG A 100 4.20 9.36 10.73
C ARG A 100 4.02 8.75 12.11
N SER A 101 4.00 9.57 13.17
CA SER A 101 3.76 9.07 14.52
C SER A 101 2.40 8.38 14.63
N VAL A 102 1.34 9.00 14.10
CA VAL A 102 -0.01 8.41 14.18
C VAL A 102 -0.15 7.17 13.30
N LEU A 103 0.38 7.21 12.08
CA LEU A 103 0.41 6.05 11.19
C LEU A 103 1.21 4.91 11.82
N GLY A 104 2.29 5.21 12.54
CA GLY A 104 3.03 4.24 13.34
C GLY A 104 2.19 3.58 14.44
N GLU A 105 1.34 4.34 15.14
CA GLU A 105 0.40 3.79 16.13
C GLU A 105 -0.66 2.90 15.48
N ILE A 106 -1.14 3.27 14.29
CA ILE A 106 -2.08 2.47 13.49
C ILE A 106 -1.42 1.17 13.04
N ILE A 107 -0.24 1.23 12.42
CA ILE A 107 0.53 0.06 11.95
C ILE A 107 0.80 -0.88 13.12
N ALA A 108 1.25 -0.33 14.26
CA ALA A 108 1.51 -1.14 15.44
C ALA A 108 0.24 -1.87 15.93
N ARG A 109 -0.94 -1.22 15.90
CA ARG A 109 -2.23 -1.88 16.21
C ARG A 109 -2.57 -2.97 15.22
N GLU A 110 -2.61 -2.63 13.94
CA GLU A 110 -3.12 -3.53 12.90
C GLU A 110 -2.16 -4.69 12.61
N SER A 111 -0.87 -4.53 12.89
CA SER A 111 0.12 -5.63 12.81
C SER A 111 -0.08 -6.70 13.90
N VAL A 112 -0.93 -6.44 14.90
CA VAL A 112 -1.09 -7.26 16.10
C VAL A 112 -2.44 -7.97 16.08
N VAL A 113 -2.53 -9.00 15.24
CA VAL A 113 -3.12 -10.25 15.69
C VAL A 113 -2.05 -10.95 16.57
N GLY A 114 -1.91 -10.53 17.84
CA GLY A 114 -1.40 -11.41 18.91
C GLY A 114 -0.34 -10.95 19.94
N LEU A 115 0.59 -10.02 19.68
CA LEU A 115 1.82 -9.90 20.52
C LEU A 115 2.26 -8.52 21.03
N TRP A 116 1.46 -7.45 20.95
CA TRP A 116 1.94 -6.12 21.40
C TRP A 116 2.17 -5.99 22.90
N ASN A 117 1.60 -6.87 23.71
CA ASN A 117 1.84 -6.83 25.15
C ASN A 117 3.31 -7.12 25.53
N GLU A 118 4.18 -7.52 24.59
CA GLU A 118 5.59 -7.86 24.87
C GLU A 118 6.62 -6.83 24.34
N HIS A 119 6.23 -5.82 23.55
CA HIS A 119 7.16 -4.85 22.96
C HIS A 119 6.86 -3.39 23.38
N THR A 120 7.06 -3.08 24.65
CA THR A 120 6.92 -1.73 25.25
C THR A 120 8.09 -0.78 24.96
N SER A 121 8.94 -1.03 23.95
CA SER A 121 10.15 -0.23 23.70
C SER A 121 10.27 0.44 22.33
N THR A 122 9.38 0.15 21.37
CA THR A 122 9.47 0.74 20.01
C THR A 122 8.57 1.97 19.90
N SER A 123 9.12 3.12 19.50
CA SER A 123 8.32 4.33 19.31
C SER A 123 7.47 4.23 18.04
N PRO A 124 6.30 4.89 17.96
CA PRO A 124 5.48 4.88 16.75
C PRO A 124 6.22 5.35 15.49
N LEU A 125 7.11 6.34 15.62
CA LEU A 125 7.96 6.77 14.52
C LEU A 125 8.87 5.65 13.99
N GLN A 126 9.46 4.85 14.89
CA GLN A 126 10.28 3.71 14.50
C GLN A 126 9.46 2.61 13.82
N VAL A 127 8.21 2.41 14.27
CA VAL A 127 7.28 1.47 13.60
C VAL A 127 6.98 1.94 12.17
N PHE A 128 6.65 3.21 11.99
CA PHE A 128 6.42 3.77 10.66
C PHE A 128 7.66 3.66 9.77
N ASP A 129 8.86 3.97 10.29
CA ASP A 129 10.09 3.94 9.51
C ASP A 129 10.43 2.52 9.03
N ALA A 130 10.25 1.52 9.89
CA ALA A 130 10.43 0.11 9.53
C ALA A 130 9.41 -0.36 8.47
N TRP A 131 8.15 0.09 8.58
CA TRP A 131 7.13 -0.14 7.56
C TRP A 131 7.48 0.57 6.23
N ALA A 132 7.89 1.84 6.29
CA ALA A 132 8.23 2.65 5.13
C ALA A 132 9.46 2.13 4.38
N GLU A 133 10.44 1.57 5.09
CA GLU A 133 11.57 0.86 4.48
C GLU A 133 11.11 -0.35 3.66
N GLN A 134 10.23 -1.18 4.22
CA GLN A 134 9.68 -2.35 3.53
C GLN A 134 8.85 -1.95 2.31
N VAL A 135 7.95 -0.98 2.46
CA VAL A 135 7.12 -0.47 1.35
C VAL A 135 8.00 0.07 0.23
N ARG A 136 8.99 0.92 0.53
CA ARG A 136 9.89 1.47 -0.50
C ARG A 136 10.66 0.37 -1.23
N ALA A 137 11.16 -0.62 -0.51
CA ALA A 137 11.90 -1.72 -1.12
C ALA A 137 11.02 -2.55 -2.07
N VAL A 138 9.79 -2.87 -1.68
CA VAL A 138 8.82 -3.62 -2.52
C VAL A 138 8.38 -2.76 -3.71
N SER A 139 8.02 -1.50 -3.48
CA SER A 139 7.60 -0.57 -4.54
C SER A 139 8.65 -0.39 -5.63
N ILE A 140 9.93 -0.31 -5.28
CA ILE A 140 11.02 -0.20 -6.28
C ILE A 140 11.11 -1.44 -7.16
N ARG A 141 10.97 -2.64 -6.59
CA ARG A 141 10.98 -3.91 -7.35
C ARG A 141 9.79 -3.97 -8.31
N LEU A 142 8.58 -3.67 -7.81
CA LEU A 142 7.36 -3.65 -8.62
C LEU A 142 7.42 -2.58 -9.72
N ALA A 143 7.90 -1.37 -9.44
CA ALA A 143 8.06 -0.34 -10.46
C ALA A 143 9.05 -0.77 -11.56
N GLY A 144 10.11 -1.49 -11.20
CA GLY A 144 11.04 -2.10 -12.14
C GLY A 144 10.38 -3.16 -13.03
N ALA A 145 9.48 -3.97 -12.47
CA ALA A 145 8.72 -4.98 -13.21
C ALA A 145 7.65 -4.35 -14.13
N PHE A 146 6.97 -3.30 -13.66
CA PHE A 146 5.98 -2.54 -14.43
C PHE A 146 6.60 -1.46 -15.33
N ARG A 147 7.92 -1.41 -15.51
CA ARG A 147 8.61 -0.37 -16.31
C ARG A 147 8.11 -0.23 -17.76
N HIS A 148 7.49 -1.28 -18.31
CA HIS A 148 6.93 -1.28 -19.66
C HIS A 148 5.50 -0.76 -19.73
N ARG A 149 4.94 -0.25 -18.63
CA ARG A 149 3.61 0.36 -18.48
C ARG A 149 3.25 1.40 -19.54
N TYR A 150 4.24 2.11 -20.11
CA TYR A 150 4.03 3.11 -21.16
C TYR A 150 4.47 2.64 -22.56
N ASN A 151 4.77 1.36 -22.73
CA ASN A 151 5.03 0.79 -24.05
C ASN A 151 3.70 0.67 -24.80
N THR A 152 3.34 1.72 -25.55
CA THR A 152 2.13 1.82 -26.39
C THR A 152 2.04 0.76 -27.49
N SER A 153 3.12 -0.02 -27.68
CA SER A 153 3.21 -1.14 -28.64
C SER A 153 2.76 -2.48 -28.05
N ALA A 154 2.74 -2.62 -26.73
CA ALA A 154 2.27 -3.81 -26.03
C ALA A 154 0.80 -3.62 -25.65
N LYS A 155 -0.03 -4.69 -25.70
CA LYS A 155 -1.36 -4.59 -25.08
C LYS A 155 -1.16 -4.29 -23.59
N PRO A 156 -1.95 -3.40 -22.97
CA PRO A 156 -1.75 -2.98 -21.58
C PRO A 156 -1.54 -4.16 -20.63
N TRP A 157 -2.28 -5.25 -20.83
CA TRP A 157 -2.27 -6.48 -20.02
C TRP A 157 -1.28 -7.57 -20.50
N SER A 158 -0.41 -7.29 -21.47
CA SER A 158 0.63 -8.24 -21.88
C SER A 158 1.87 -8.04 -21.03
N PRO A 159 2.36 -9.10 -20.35
CA PRO A 159 3.63 -9.03 -19.64
C PRO A 159 4.76 -8.70 -20.63
#